data_AF-A0A1Z9JBU6-F1
#
_entry.id   AF-A0A1Z9JBU6-F1
#
_cell.length_a   1.000
_cell.length_b   1.000
_cell.length_c   1.000
_cell.angle_alpha   90.00
_cell.angle_beta   90.00
_cell.angle_gamma   90.00
#
_symmetry.space_group_name_H-M   'P 1'
#
loop_
_entity.id
_entity.type
_entity.pdbx_description
1 polymer ?
#
loop_
_entity_poly.entity_id
_entity_poly.type
_entity_poly.pdbx_seq_one_letter_code
_entity_poly.pdbx_strand_id
1 'polypeptide(L)'
;MQSLTTQHWWGLIHPVLMILFVYPVTGATIRLGILARERRLQINPIAPTVPVEHAQHGSWVTGGVLVAVLIALSHSLLGQATGSLLLAGTAVMIGYIALLRSKQVWKRLAWGGACWSWMLCLGLHPAVERLSDQPWTSLFWQSHFWMGMVLSGLLISSTALQPLIGRHTTIRRWHVGTNVIVALLLAMQAISGTRNLLLA
;
A
#
# COMPACT_ATOMS: atom_id res chain seq x y z
N MET A 1 -28.53 21.42 -7.68
CA MET A 1 -27.38 20.55 -7.34
C MET A 1 -27.94 19.15 -7.10
N GLN A 2 -27.47 18.13 -7.81
CA GLN A 2 -27.89 16.74 -7.50
C GLN A 2 -27.34 16.36 -6.12
N SER A 3 -28.17 15.71 -5.31
CA SER A 3 -27.76 15.19 -4.01
C SER A 3 -26.84 13.97 -4.18
N LEU A 4 -25.75 13.93 -3.43
CA LEU A 4 -24.87 12.75 -3.38
C LEU A 4 -25.62 11.53 -2.82
N THR A 5 -25.45 10.37 -3.45
CA THR A 5 -26.01 9.11 -2.98
C THR A 5 -25.15 8.54 -1.84
N THR A 6 -25.69 7.59 -1.07
CA THR A 6 -24.93 6.85 -0.05
C THR A 6 -23.68 6.17 -0.63
N GLN A 7 -23.79 5.68 -1.87
CA GLN A 7 -22.68 5.05 -2.57
C GLN A 7 -21.56 6.06 -2.89
N HIS A 8 -21.91 7.28 -3.32
CA HIS A 8 -20.91 8.34 -3.53
C HIS A 8 -20.18 8.69 -2.22
N TRP A 9 -20.91 8.80 -1.10
CA TRP A 9 -20.28 9.04 0.21
C TRP A 9 -19.37 7.90 0.66
N TRP A 10 -19.76 6.65 0.40
CA TRP A 10 -18.92 5.48 0.68
C TRP A 10 -17.62 5.51 -0.13
N GLY A 11 -17.71 5.89 -1.41
CA GLY A 11 -16.54 6.06 -2.30
C GLY A 11 -15.52 7.08 -1.77
N LEU A 12 -15.95 8.09 -1.02
CA LEU A 12 -15.08 9.13 -0.45
C LEU A 12 -14.31 8.69 0.81
N ILE A 13 -14.63 7.55 1.42
CA ILE A 13 -13.92 7.11 2.64
C ILE A 13 -12.45 6.81 2.34
N HIS A 14 -12.16 6.15 1.20
CA HIS A 14 -10.78 5.82 0.85
C HIS A 14 -9.90 7.06 0.60
N PRO A 15 -10.28 8.10 -0.18
CA PRO A 15 -9.43 9.29 -0.34
C PRO A 15 -9.30 10.08 0.96
N VAL A 16 -10.34 10.14 1.80
CA VAL A 16 -10.25 10.78 3.12
C VAL A 16 -9.19 10.09 3.98
N LEU A 17 -9.18 8.75 4.04
CA LEU A 17 -8.14 7.99 4.73
C LEU A 17 -6.75 8.24 4.14
N MET A 18 -6.64 8.31 2.81
CA MET A 18 -5.36 8.59 2.15
C MET A 18 -4.82 9.96 2.53
N ILE A 19 -5.66 10.99 2.52
CA ILE A 19 -5.29 12.39 2.82
C ILE A 19 -4.96 12.58 4.30
N LEU A 20 -5.81 12.09 5.20
CA LEU A 20 -5.68 12.38 6.63
C LEU A 20 -4.67 11.48 7.34
N PHE A 21 -4.36 10.31 6.78
CA PHE A 21 -3.49 9.34 7.43
C PHE A 21 -2.32 8.89 6.54
N VAL A 22 -2.59 8.30 5.38
CA VAL A 22 -1.54 7.63 4.60
C VAL A 22 -0.47 8.61 4.11
N TYR A 23 -0.86 9.74 3.52
CA TYR A 23 0.11 10.73 3.02
C TYR A 23 0.93 11.39 4.13
N PRO A 24 0.35 11.89 5.24
CA PRO A 24 1.12 12.41 6.37
C PRO A 24 2.11 11.40 6.94
N VAL A 25 1.67 10.16 7.18
CA VAL A 25 2.54 9.10 7.71
C VAL A 25 3.63 8.71 6.71
N THR A 26 3.35 8.74 5.41
CA THR A 26 4.37 8.56 4.37
C THR A 26 5.44 9.65 4.44
N GLY A 27 5.05 10.92 4.55
CA GLY A 27 5.98 12.05 4.70
C GLY A 27 6.87 11.88 5.95
N ALA A 28 6.28 11.51 7.09
CA ALA A 28 7.02 11.20 8.31
C ALA A 28 7.98 10.01 8.11
N THR A 29 7.54 8.96 7.42
CA THR A 29 8.36 7.77 7.10
C THR A 29 9.58 8.15 6.27
N ILE A 30 9.41 8.98 5.24
CA ILE A 30 10.51 9.48 4.38
C ILE A 30 11.51 10.27 5.22
N ARG A 31 11.04 11.22 6.03
CA ARG A 31 11.90 12.02 6.92
C ARG A 31 12.71 11.14 7.87
N LEU A 32 12.06 10.18 8.54
CA LEU A 32 12.73 9.23 9.43
C LEU A 32 13.73 8.35 8.67
N GLY A 33 13.45 8.00 7.40
CA GLY A 33 14.36 7.23 6.54
C GLY A 33 15.64 7.99 6.21
N ILE A 34 15.53 9.30 5.93
CA ILE A 34 16.67 10.21 5.72
C ILE A 34 17.50 10.29 7.01
N LEU A 35 16.88 10.55 8.16
CA LEU A 35 17.58 10.61 9.45
C LEU A 35 18.24 9.28 9.82
N ALA A 36 17.59 8.15 9.54
CA ALA A 36 18.18 6.83 9.73
C ALA A 36 19.41 6.61 8.82
N ARG A 37 19.45 7.22 7.63
CA ARG A 37 20.63 7.21 6.76
C ARG A 37 21.73 8.11 7.30
N GLU A 38 21.43 9.34 7.68
CA GLU A 38 22.40 10.27 8.26
C GLU A 38 23.06 9.70 9.51
N ARG A 39 22.28 9.05 10.38
CA ARG A 39 22.79 8.30 11.53
C ARG A 39 23.83 7.26 11.12
N ARG A 40 23.51 6.43 10.12
CA ARG A 40 24.42 5.37 9.65
C ARG A 40 25.72 5.93 9.05
N LEU A 41 25.65 7.11 8.45
CA LEU A 41 26.79 7.82 7.88
C LEU A 41 27.52 8.70 8.89
N GLN A 42 27.06 8.75 10.14
CA GLN A 42 27.64 9.59 11.21
C GLN A 42 27.68 11.09 10.84
N ILE A 43 26.69 11.58 10.08
CA ILE A 43 26.61 12.99 9.68
C ILE A 43 26.12 13.86 10.84
N ASN A 44 25.13 13.37 11.60
CA ASN A 44 24.48 14.09 12.69
C ASN A 44 24.31 13.19 13.93
N PRO A 45 24.29 13.76 15.16
CA PRO A 45 23.99 13.01 16.38
C PRO A 45 22.48 12.69 16.46
N ILE A 46 22.07 11.61 15.80
CA ILE A 46 20.68 11.12 15.78
C ILE A 46 20.47 10.09 16.91
N ALA A 47 19.24 9.88 17.39
CA ALA A 47 18.91 8.87 18.41
C ALA A 47 18.87 7.42 17.84
N PRO A 48 19.20 6.38 18.64
CA PRO A 48 19.20 4.98 18.19
C PRO A 48 17.81 4.43 17.86
N THR A 49 16.75 5.10 18.32
CA THR A 49 15.37 4.72 18.08
C THR A 49 14.89 5.09 16.67
N VAL A 50 15.50 6.06 16.00
CA VAL A 50 15.02 6.58 14.70
C VAL A 50 14.87 5.50 13.61
N PRO A 51 15.81 4.55 13.41
CA PRO A 51 15.60 3.46 12.47
C PRO A 51 14.44 2.52 12.83
N VAL A 52 14.14 2.37 14.13
CA VAL A 52 13.01 1.57 14.62
C VAL A 52 11.71 2.30 14.35
N GLU A 53 11.65 3.61 14.66
CA GLU A 53 10.50 4.47 14.38
C GLU A 53 10.21 4.53 12.87
N HIS A 54 11.23 4.64 12.02
CA HIS A 54 11.10 4.58 10.56
C HIS A 54 10.41 3.27 10.12
N ALA A 55 10.86 2.13 10.65
CA ALA A 55 10.28 0.83 10.32
C ALA A 55 8.82 0.70 10.81
N GLN A 56 8.51 1.24 11.99
CA GLN A 56 7.14 1.28 12.52
C GLN A 56 6.23 2.13 11.63
N HIS A 57 6.65 3.33 11.25
CA HIS A 57 5.87 4.19 10.36
C HIS A 57 5.70 3.55 8.98
N GLY A 58 6.73 2.88 8.43
CA GLY A 58 6.61 2.11 7.19
C GLY A 58 5.55 0.99 7.27
N SER A 59 5.42 0.34 8.43
CA SER A 59 4.33 -0.61 8.67
C SER A 59 2.96 0.06 8.79
N TRP A 60 2.88 1.28 9.31
CA TRP A 60 1.63 2.03 9.35
C TRP A 60 1.20 2.49 7.96
N VAL A 61 2.13 2.94 7.11
CA VAL A 61 1.86 3.25 5.70
C VAL A 61 1.31 2.03 4.99
N THR A 62 1.99 0.88 5.11
CA THR A 62 1.56 -0.37 4.46
C THR A 62 0.16 -0.77 4.93
N GLY A 63 -0.09 -0.79 6.24
CA GLY A 63 -1.40 -1.13 6.79
C GLY A 63 -2.50 -0.16 6.37
N GLY A 64 -2.22 1.14 6.39
CA GLY A 64 -3.14 2.18 5.95
C GLY A 64 -3.54 2.04 4.48
N VAL A 65 -2.57 1.76 3.60
CA VAL A 65 -2.84 1.48 2.18
C VAL A 65 -3.67 0.22 2.00
N LEU A 66 -3.38 -0.87 2.71
CA LEU A 66 -4.19 -2.10 2.62
C LEU A 66 -5.64 -1.87 3.03
N VAL A 67 -5.87 -1.14 4.13
CA VAL A 67 -7.21 -0.77 4.57
C VAL A 67 -7.89 0.12 3.53
N ALA A 68 -7.20 1.12 2.99
CA ALA A 68 -7.73 1.99 1.93
C ALA A 68 -8.14 1.19 0.68
N VAL A 69 -7.32 0.23 0.26
CA VAL A 69 -7.62 -0.64 -0.89
C VAL A 69 -8.84 -1.52 -0.61
N LEU A 70 -8.95 -2.12 0.58
CA LEU A 70 -10.12 -2.93 0.94
C LEU A 70 -11.42 -2.10 0.98
N ILE A 71 -11.35 -0.85 1.47
CA ILE A 71 -12.47 0.09 1.43
C ILE A 71 -12.83 0.42 -0.03
N ALA A 72 -11.85 0.73 -0.88
CA ALA A 72 -12.08 1.02 -2.30
C ALA A 72 -12.70 -0.19 -3.04
N LEU A 73 -12.20 -1.41 -2.81
CA LEU A 73 -12.77 -2.63 -3.40
C LEU A 73 -14.17 -2.90 -2.87
N SER A 74 -14.46 -2.60 -1.60
CA SER A 74 -15.81 -2.77 -1.05
C SER A 74 -16.85 -1.92 -1.79
N HIS A 75 -16.49 -0.73 -2.26
CA HIS A 75 -17.39 0.11 -3.07
C HIS A 75 -17.85 -0.59 -4.35
N SER A 76 -16.99 -1.43 -4.95
CA SER A 76 -17.32 -2.18 -6.17
C SER A 76 -18.01 -3.51 -5.87
N LEU A 77 -17.67 -4.15 -4.74
CA LEU A 77 -18.02 -5.55 -4.48
C LEU A 77 -19.19 -5.74 -3.50
N LEU A 78 -19.54 -4.74 -2.70
CA LEU A 78 -20.70 -4.83 -1.82
C LEU A 78 -21.98 -5.03 -2.65
N GLY A 79 -22.76 -6.05 -2.31
CA GLY A 79 -23.98 -6.43 -3.05
C GLY A 79 -23.73 -7.27 -4.30
N GLN A 80 -22.56 -7.20 -4.91
CA GLN A 80 -22.19 -8.02 -6.08
C GLN A 80 -21.43 -9.30 -5.72
N ALA A 81 -20.53 -9.22 -4.75
CA ALA A 81 -19.64 -10.31 -4.36
C ALA A 81 -19.26 -10.24 -2.87
N THR A 82 -20.23 -9.90 -2.01
CA THR A 82 -20.02 -9.69 -0.57
C THR A 82 -19.30 -10.86 0.11
N GLY A 83 -19.62 -12.10 -0.26
CA GLY A 83 -18.93 -13.29 0.30
C GLY A 83 -17.43 -13.32 -0.01
N SER A 84 -17.05 -13.05 -1.26
CA SER A 84 -15.64 -12.97 -1.68
C SER A 84 -14.91 -11.80 -1.00
N LEU A 85 -15.58 -10.65 -0.87
CA LEU A 85 -15.05 -9.48 -0.15
C LEU A 85 -14.75 -9.81 1.31
N LEU A 86 -15.68 -10.45 2.02
CA LEU A 86 -15.49 -10.80 3.43
C LEU A 86 -14.38 -11.84 3.60
N LEU A 87 -14.38 -12.89 2.78
CA LEU A 87 -13.39 -13.96 2.87
C LEU A 87 -11.98 -13.45 2.54
N ALA A 88 -11.80 -12.88 1.35
CA ALA A 88 -10.49 -12.43 0.89
C ALA A 88 -10.01 -11.21 1.68
N GLY A 89 -10.90 -10.26 2.02
CA GLY A 89 -10.56 -9.12 2.86
C GLY A 89 -10.08 -9.55 4.26
N THR A 90 -10.74 -10.53 4.88
CA THR A 90 -10.29 -11.11 6.15
C THR A 90 -8.95 -11.82 6.00
N ALA A 91 -8.76 -12.59 4.93
CA ALA A 91 -7.50 -13.27 4.64
C ALA A 91 -6.33 -12.29 4.43
N VAL A 92 -6.56 -11.16 3.74
CA VAL A 92 -5.59 -10.07 3.59
C VAL A 92 -5.17 -9.53 4.97
N MET A 93 -6.13 -9.24 5.85
CA MET A 93 -5.85 -8.69 7.18
C MET A 93 -5.13 -9.70 8.08
N ILE A 94 -5.55 -10.97 8.08
CA ILE A 94 -4.87 -12.05 8.82
C ILE A 94 -3.44 -12.21 8.31
N GLY A 95 -3.24 -12.26 6.99
CA GLY A 95 -1.92 -12.35 6.38
C GLY A 95 -1.02 -11.19 6.77
N TYR A 96 -1.55 -9.96 6.76
CA TYR A 96 -0.80 -8.77 7.17
C TYR A 96 -0.42 -8.81 8.66
N ILE A 97 -1.36 -9.16 9.55
CA ILE A 97 -1.08 -9.30 10.99
C ILE A 97 -0.04 -10.39 11.25
N ALA A 98 -0.15 -11.53 10.55
CA ALA A 98 0.81 -12.63 10.65
C ALA A 98 2.20 -12.23 10.14
N LEU A 99 2.29 -11.44 9.07
CA LEU A 99 3.53 -10.82 8.59
C LEU A 99 4.15 -9.97 9.70
N LEU A 100 3.39 -9.07 10.34
CA LEU A 100 3.90 -8.18 11.38
C LEU A 100 4.42 -8.95 12.61
N ARG A 101 3.73 -10.04 13.01
CA ARG A 101 4.11 -10.87 14.15
C ARG A 101 5.28 -11.83 13.87
N SER A 102 5.63 -12.04 12.60
CA SER A 102 6.65 -13.01 12.21
C SER A 102 8.08 -12.47 12.39
N LYS A 103 8.92 -13.23 13.10
CA LYS A 103 10.35 -12.91 13.30
C LYS A 103 11.26 -13.43 12.18
N GLN A 104 10.92 -14.56 11.58
CA GLN A 104 11.72 -15.21 10.53
C GLN A 104 11.39 -14.63 9.15
N VAL A 105 12.41 -14.26 8.37
CA VAL A 105 12.21 -13.58 7.09
C VAL A 105 11.43 -14.41 6.07
N TRP A 106 11.66 -15.72 6.00
CA TRP A 106 10.91 -16.58 5.07
C TRP A 106 9.41 -16.63 5.42
N LYS A 107 9.06 -16.65 6.71
CA LYS A 107 7.65 -16.57 7.17
C LYS A 107 7.05 -15.22 6.81
N ARG A 108 7.80 -14.13 6.98
CA ARG A 108 7.38 -12.78 6.58
C ARG A 108 7.10 -12.72 5.08
N LEU A 109 7.99 -13.27 4.26
CA LEU A 109 7.80 -13.34 2.81
C LEU A 109 6.59 -14.20 2.43
N ALA A 110 6.39 -15.34 3.08
CA ALA A 110 5.22 -16.20 2.84
C ALA A 110 3.91 -15.49 3.20
N TRP A 111 3.83 -14.87 4.38
CA TRP A 111 2.64 -14.13 4.81
C TRP A 111 2.40 -12.88 3.98
N GLY A 112 3.46 -12.14 3.61
CA GLY A 112 3.37 -11.00 2.71
C GLY A 112 2.90 -11.40 1.32
N GLY A 113 3.46 -12.48 0.76
CA GLY A 113 3.02 -13.04 -0.50
C GLY A 113 1.55 -13.48 -0.47
N ALA A 114 1.14 -14.22 0.56
CA ALA A 114 -0.25 -14.62 0.73
C ALA A 114 -1.20 -13.41 0.86
N CYS A 115 -0.82 -12.41 1.65
CA CYS A 115 -1.57 -11.15 1.79
C CYS A 115 -1.78 -10.46 0.44
N TRP A 116 -0.70 -10.31 -0.34
CA TRP A 116 -0.79 -9.70 -1.67
C TRP A 116 -1.59 -10.55 -2.65
N SER A 117 -1.42 -11.87 -2.66
CA SER A 117 -2.17 -12.79 -3.52
C SER A 117 -3.67 -12.73 -3.24
N TRP A 118 -4.11 -12.72 -1.97
CA TRP A 118 -5.52 -12.60 -1.64
C TRP A 118 -6.11 -11.27 -2.10
N MET A 119 -5.35 -10.18 -1.97
CA MET A 119 -5.75 -8.86 -2.45
C MET A 119 -5.85 -8.81 -3.98
N LEU A 120 -4.91 -9.44 -4.69
CA LEU A 120 -4.97 -9.60 -6.14
C LEU A 120 -6.18 -10.42 -6.57
N CYS A 121 -6.43 -11.58 -5.96
CA CYS A 121 -7.59 -12.41 -6.26
C CYS A 121 -8.91 -11.64 -6.08
N LEU A 122 -9.01 -10.86 -5.01
CA LEU A 122 -10.18 -10.01 -4.77
C LEU A 122 -10.31 -8.90 -5.82
N GLY A 123 -9.19 -8.24 -6.15
CA GLY A 123 -9.15 -7.16 -7.14
C GLY A 123 -9.41 -7.61 -8.58
N LEU A 124 -9.08 -8.86 -8.90
CA LEU A 124 -9.35 -9.49 -10.20
C LEU A 124 -10.78 -9.99 -10.35
N HIS A 125 -11.63 -9.80 -9.34
CA HIS A 125 -13.04 -10.11 -9.46
C HIS A 125 -13.67 -9.33 -10.64
N PRO A 126 -14.54 -9.94 -11.48
CA PRO A 126 -15.07 -9.28 -12.68
C PRO A 126 -15.84 -7.99 -12.42
N ALA A 127 -16.43 -7.84 -11.22
CA ALA A 127 -17.16 -6.65 -10.80
C ALA A 127 -16.26 -5.43 -10.45
N VAL A 128 -14.93 -5.60 -10.42
CA VAL A 128 -13.99 -4.50 -10.18
C VAL A 128 -13.61 -3.87 -11.52
N GLU A 129 -13.87 -2.58 -11.68
CA GLU A 129 -13.41 -1.83 -12.85
C GLU A 129 -11.90 -1.55 -12.75
N ARG A 130 -11.17 -1.96 -13.79
CA ARG A 130 -9.70 -1.85 -13.85
C ARG A 130 -9.20 -0.98 -15.00
N LEU A 131 -10.09 -0.33 -15.74
CA LEU A 131 -9.82 0.43 -16.97
C LEU A 131 -9.24 -0.41 -18.14
N SER A 132 -8.13 -1.14 -17.93
CA SER A 132 -7.56 -2.08 -18.89
C SER A 132 -6.68 -3.10 -18.17
N ASP A 133 -6.79 -4.37 -18.57
CA ASP A 133 -5.94 -5.48 -18.09
C ASP A 133 -4.80 -5.81 -19.08
N GLN A 134 -4.59 -4.99 -20.12
CA GLN A 134 -3.57 -5.23 -21.17
C GLN A 134 -2.30 -4.39 -20.98
N PRO A 135 -1.17 -4.97 -20.52
CA PRO A 135 -0.01 -4.22 -20.04
C PRO A 135 0.75 -3.44 -21.13
N TRP A 136 0.56 -3.78 -22.40
CA TRP A 136 1.14 -3.09 -23.56
C TRP A 136 0.33 -1.85 -23.99
N THR A 137 -0.76 -1.51 -23.30
CA THR A 137 -1.61 -0.35 -23.63
C THR A 137 -1.41 0.80 -22.65
N SER A 138 -1.56 2.05 -23.11
CA SER A 138 -1.49 3.23 -22.25
C SER A 138 -2.60 3.27 -21.20
N LEU A 139 -3.74 2.62 -21.47
CA LEU A 139 -4.88 2.50 -20.54
C LEU A 139 -4.50 1.69 -19.29
N PHE A 140 -3.70 0.63 -19.44
CA PHE A 140 -3.23 -0.16 -18.29
C PHE A 140 -2.38 0.70 -17.33
N TRP A 141 -1.50 1.53 -17.88
CA TRP A 141 -0.66 2.43 -17.07
C TRP A 141 -1.42 3.63 -16.50
N GLN A 142 -2.65 3.88 -16.97
CA GLN A 142 -3.58 4.84 -16.41
C GLN A 142 -4.54 4.23 -15.37
N SER A 143 -4.49 2.92 -15.18
CA SER A 143 -5.36 2.22 -14.23
C SER A 143 -4.97 2.54 -12.79
N HIS A 144 -5.88 3.19 -12.06
CA HIS A 144 -5.78 3.36 -10.62
C HIS A 144 -5.62 2.01 -9.89
N PHE A 145 -6.33 0.98 -10.36
CA PHE A 145 -6.28 -0.38 -9.83
C PHE A 145 -4.88 -1.01 -9.91
N TRP A 146 -4.35 -1.22 -11.12
CA TRP A 146 -3.05 -1.88 -11.33
C TRP A 146 -1.89 -1.16 -10.66
N MET A 147 -1.84 0.17 -10.74
CA MET A 147 -0.86 0.96 -9.99
C MET A 147 -1.00 0.72 -8.48
N GLY A 148 -2.21 0.50 -7.98
CA GLY A 148 -2.51 0.32 -6.55
C GLY A 148 -2.08 -1.06 -6.08
N MET A 149 -2.29 -2.07 -6.93
CA MET A 149 -1.83 -3.43 -6.69
C MET A 149 -0.30 -3.51 -6.66
N VAL A 150 0.38 -2.85 -7.60
CA VAL A 150 1.85 -2.76 -7.62
C VAL A 150 2.36 -2.01 -6.39
N LEU A 151 1.79 -0.84 -6.08
CA LEU A 151 2.13 -0.05 -4.90
C LEU A 151 2.03 -0.87 -3.62
N SER A 152 0.91 -1.58 -3.44
CA SER A 152 0.68 -2.39 -2.24
C SER A 152 1.65 -3.57 -2.15
N GLY A 153 1.98 -4.22 -3.28
CA GLY A 153 3.00 -5.27 -3.32
C GLY A 153 4.40 -4.77 -2.95
N LEU A 154 4.78 -3.58 -3.42
CA LEU A 154 6.05 -2.95 -3.04
C LEU A 154 6.10 -2.59 -1.55
N LEU A 155 5.01 -2.08 -0.98
CA LEU A 155 4.91 -1.76 0.45
C LEU A 155 4.97 -3.02 1.34
N ILE A 156 4.22 -4.07 0.97
CA ILE A 156 4.24 -5.37 1.67
C ILE A 156 5.65 -5.98 1.59
N SER A 157 6.28 -6.00 0.42
CA SER A 157 7.62 -6.57 0.26
C SER A 157 8.68 -5.80 1.05
N SER A 158 8.61 -4.46 1.06
CA SER A 158 9.45 -3.59 1.89
C SER A 158 9.29 -3.94 3.38
N THR A 159 8.05 -4.12 3.84
CA THR A 159 7.74 -4.54 5.22
C THR A 159 8.26 -5.95 5.51
N ALA A 160 8.09 -6.90 4.59
CA ALA A 160 8.55 -8.28 4.77
C ALA A 160 10.07 -8.39 4.87
N LEU A 161 10.80 -7.65 4.04
CA LEU A 161 12.26 -7.65 3.98
C LEU A 161 12.94 -6.80 5.07
N GLN A 162 12.16 -6.07 5.88
CA GLN A 162 12.67 -5.15 6.90
C GLN A 162 13.85 -5.71 7.75
N PRO A 163 13.84 -6.97 8.24
CA PRO A 163 14.95 -7.50 9.04
C PRO A 163 16.29 -7.60 8.29
N LEU A 164 16.26 -7.62 6.96
CA LEU A 164 17.45 -7.76 6.11
C LEU A 164 18.04 -6.41 5.67
N ILE A 165 17.27 -5.32 5.70
CA ILE A 165 17.67 -3.99 5.20
C ILE A 165 18.91 -3.46 5.95
N GLY A 166 18.98 -3.69 7.26
CA GLY A 166 20.13 -3.27 8.07
C GLY A 166 21.38 -4.12 7.83
N ARG A 167 21.22 -5.39 7.44
CA ARG A 167 22.29 -6.40 7.39
C ARG A 167 22.95 -6.52 6.01
N HIS A 168 22.18 -6.33 4.95
CA HIS A 168 22.66 -6.53 3.57
C HIS A 168 22.57 -5.24 2.76
N THR A 169 23.71 -4.80 2.21
CA THR A 169 23.81 -3.57 1.40
C THR A 169 22.98 -3.65 0.12
N THR A 170 22.95 -4.82 -0.53
CA THR A 170 22.13 -5.07 -1.73
C THR A 170 20.64 -4.89 -1.43
N ILE A 171 20.13 -5.49 -0.35
CA ILE A 171 18.72 -5.34 0.07
C ILE A 171 18.41 -3.89 0.44
N ARG A 172 19.35 -3.18 1.06
CA ARG A 172 19.19 -1.75 1.35
C ARG A 172 19.07 -0.91 0.07
N ARG A 173 19.90 -1.17 -0.95
CA ARG A 173 19.81 -0.48 -2.26
C ARG A 173 18.47 -0.78 -2.94
N TRP A 174 18.05 -2.05 -2.93
CA TRP A 174 16.73 -2.45 -3.42
C TRP A 174 15.62 -1.69 -2.70
N HIS A 175 15.62 -1.67 -1.36
CA HIS A 175 14.64 -0.93 -0.58
C HIS A 175 14.59 0.56 -0.93
N VAL A 176 15.74 1.23 -1.08
CA VAL A 176 15.74 2.64 -1.48
C VAL A 176 15.17 2.80 -2.89
N GLY A 177 15.62 2.00 -3.86
CA GLY A 177 15.13 2.05 -5.24
C GLY A 177 13.63 1.80 -5.35
N THR A 178 13.11 0.78 -4.68
CA THR A 178 11.67 0.48 -4.68
C THR A 178 10.87 1.55 -3.96
N ASN A 179 11.39 2.18 -2.90
CA ASN A 179 10.66 3.25 -2.23
C ASN A 179 10.61 4.58 -3.01
N VAL A 180 11.58 4.83 -3.90
CA VAL A 180 11.44 5.90 -4.89
C VAL A 180 10.26 5.62 -5.82
N ILE A 181 10.13 4.37 -6.30
CA ILE A 181 8.99 3.94 -7.13
C ILE A 181 7.67 4.05 -6.33
N VAL A 182 7.65 3.64 -5.05
CA VAL A 182 6.48 3.81 -4.16
C VAL A 182 6.07 5.27 -4.05
N ALA A 183 7.01 6.20 -3.87
CA ALA A 183 6.70 7.62 -3.78
C ALA A 183 6.08 8.15 -5.08
N LEU A 184 6.62 7.75 -6.24
CA LEU A 184 6.04 8.09 -7.54
C LEU A 184 4.65 7.48 -7.72
N LEU A 185 4.45 6.21 -7.36
CA LEU A 185 3.15 5.56 -7.42
C LEU A 185 2.13 6.24 -6.51
N LEU A 186 2.50 6.62 -5.29
CA LEU A 186 1.60 7.36 -4.38
C LEU A 186 1.18 8.71 -4.95
N ALA A 187 2.10 9.44 -5.59
CA ALA A 187 1.78 10.69 -6.29
C ALA A 187 0.84 10.44 -7.48
N MET A 188 1.15 9.43 -8.29
CA MET A 188 0.29 9.03 -9.41
C MET A 188 -1.08 8.55 -8.95
N GLN A 189 -1.20 7.96 -7.75
CA GLN A 189 -2.49 7.59 -7.17
C GLN A 189 -3.34 8.77 -6.72
N ALA A 190 -2.72 9.85 -6.22
CA ALA A 190 -3.45 11.08 -5.96
C ALA A 190 -4.05 11.64 -7.28
N ILE A 191 -3.26 11.64 -8.36
CA ILE A 191 -3.71 12.14 -9.66
C ILE A 191 -4.80 11.24 -10.25
N SER A 192 -4.58 9.93 -10.35
CA SER A 192 -5.56 9.01 -10.93
C SER A 192 -6.82 8.88 -10.07
N GLY A 193 -6.70 9.00 -8.75
CA GLY A 193 -7.84 9.02 -7.82
C GLY A 193 -8.73 10.23 -8.03
N THR A 194 -8.16 11.43 -8.11
CA THR A 194 -8.93 12.65 -8.42
C THR A 194 -9.58 12.59 -9.80
N ARG A 195 -8.87 12.08 -10.82
CA ARG A 195 -9.47 11.83 -12.15
C ARG A 195 -10.68 10.91 -12.04
N ASN A 196 -10.56 9.78 -11.35
CA ASN A 196 -11.66 8.83 -11.22
C ASN A 196 -12.87 9.44 -10.49
N LEU A 197 -12.65 10.28 -9.47
CA LEU A 197 -13.74 11.01 -8.80
C LEU A 197 -14.43 12.04 -9.71
N LEU A 198 -13.73 12.62 -10.67
CA LEU A 198 -14.31 13.56 -11.64
C LEU A 198 -15.11 12.86 -12.75
N LEU A 199 -14.83 11.58 -13.01
CA LEU A 199 -15.46 10.78 -14.06
C LEU A 199 -16.58 9.87 -13.54
N ALA A 200 -16.71 9.73 -12.22
CA ALA A 200 -17.75 8.93 -11.54
C ALA A 200 -19.03 9.77 -11.32
#